data_AF-A0A843F9V0-F1
#
_entry.id   AF-A0A843F9V0-F1
#
_cell.length_a   1.000
_cell.length_b   1.000
_cell.length_c   1.000
_cell.angle_alpha   90.00
_cell.angle_beta   90.00
_cell.angle_gamma   90.00
#
_symmetry.space_group_name_H-M   'P 1'
#
loop_
_entity.id
_entity.type
_entity.pdbx_description
1 polymer ?
#
loop_
_entity_poly.entity_id
_entity_poly.type
_entity_poly.pdbx_seq_one_letter_code
_entity_poly.pdbx_strand_id
1 'polypeptide(L)'
;MNHVLSQTLKYMEENELIKKETIDEKTRNKTSYVLLEKGMKTNRILYELTIYSLNELNCSKLGDNVKEEILENYTNSLNLD
;
A
#
# COMPACT_ATOMS: atom_id res chain seq x y z
N MET A 1 -19.66 -2.90 6.60
CA MET A 1 -18.53 -2.67 5.67
C MET A 1 -18.28 -1.17 5.63
N ASN A 2 -17.04 -0.71 5.78
CA ASN A 2 -16.73 0.73 5.81
C ASN A 2 -17.00 1.32 4.41
N HIS A 3 -17.99 2.21 4.30
CA HIS A 3 -18.43 2.78 3.02
C HIS A 3 -17.29 3.46 2.26
N VAL A 4 -16.42 4.17 2.97
CA VAL A 4 -15.24 4.83 2.39
C VAL A 4 -14.29 3.80 1.80
N LEU A 5 -13.97 2.75 2.57
CA LEU A 5 -13.09 1.67 2.10
C LEU A 5 -13.65 0.98 0.85
N SER A 6 -14.95 0.67 0.82
CA SER A 6 -15.58 0.05 -0.35
C SER A 6 -15.52 0.94 -1.59
N GLN A 7 -15.74 2.25 -1.44
CA GLN A 7 -15.60 3.19 -2.55
C GLN A 7 -14.16 3.31 -3.03
N THR A 8 -13.20 3.37 -2.11
CA THR A 8 -11.77 3.40 -2.45
C THR A 8 -11.33 2.15 -3.20
N LEU A 9 -11.71 0.95 -2.74
CA LEU A 9 -11.37 -0.30 -3.40
C LEU A 9 -11.99 -0.37 -4.81
N LYS A 10 -13.24 0.07 -4.96
CA LYS A 10 -13.89 0.15 -6.27
C LYS A 10 -13.15 1.10 -7.20
N TYR A 11 -12.80 2.29 -6.73
CA TYR A 11 -12.02 3.26 -7.51
C TYR A 11 -10.64 2.70 -7.91
N MET A 12 -9.94 2.03 -6.99
CA MET A 12 -8.64 1.42 -7.28
C MET A 12 -8.75 0.29 -8.31
N GLU A 13 -9.83 -0.50 -8.28
CA GLU A 13 -10.11 -1.55 -9.27
C GLU A 13 -10.46 -0.94 -10.64
N GLU A 14 -11.32 0.09 -10.69
CA GLU A 14 -11.65 0.85 -11.91
C GLU A 14 -10.43 1.51 -12.55
N ASN A 15 -9.40 1.85 -11.75
CA ASN A 15 -8.15 2.43 -12.22
C ASN A 15 -7.04 1.41 -12.48
N GLU A 16 -7.34 0.11 -12.44
CA GLU A 16 -6.39 -0.98 -12.70
C GLU A 16 -5.20 -0.99 -11.74
N LEU A 17 -5.40 -0.52 -10.50
CA LEU A 17 -4.37 -0.56 -9.46
C LEU A 17 -4.41 -1.89 -8.71
N ILE A 18 -5.61 -2.42 -8.48
CA ILE A 18 -5.83 -3.69 -7.78
C ILE A 18 -6.81 -4.55 -8.55
N LYS A 19 -6.82 -5.84 -8.23
CA LYS A 19 -7.82 -6.81 -8.68
C LYS A 19 -8.40 -7.53 -7.48
N LYS A 20 -9.73 -7.60 -7.40
CA LYS A 20 -10.41 -8.44 -6.41
C LYS A 20 -10.24 -9.92 -6.76
N GLU A 21 -9.87 -10.71 -5.78
CA GLU A 21 -9.84 -12.17 -5.86
C GLU A 21 -10.81 -12.75 -4.82
N THR A 22 -11.50 -13.82 -5.22
CA THR A 22 -12.41 -14.55 -4.33
C THR A 22 -11.80 -15.92 -4.13
N ILE A 23 -11.37 -16.22 -2.90
CA ILE A 23 -10.87 -17.54 -2.56
C ILE A 23 -12.08 -18.36 -2.11
N ASP A 24 -12.47 -19.35 -2.92
CA ASP A 24 -13.53 -20.29 -2.61
C ASP A 24 -12.98 -21.40 -1.70
N GLU A 25 -12.75 -21.06 -0.43
CA GLU A 25 -12.53 -22.06 0.60
C GLU A 25 -13.90 -22.47 1.13
N LYS A 26 -14.16 -23.80 1.11
CA LYS A 26 -15.43 -24.53 1.35
C LYS A 26 -16.32 -24.10 2.55
N THR A 27 -15.93 -23.09 3.34
CA THR A 27 -16.70 -22.58 4.47
C THR A 27 -16.67 -21.06 4.67
N ARG A 28 -15.88 -20.26 3.93
CA ARG A 28 -15.89 -18.79 4.05
C ARG A 28 -15.47 -18.12 2.75
N ASN A 29 -16.37 -17.35 2.14
CA ASN A 29 -16.05 -16.43 1.04
C ASN A 29 -15.05 -15.37 1.52
N LYS A 30 -13.75 -15.62 1.32
CA LYS A 30 -12.70 -14.65 1.63
C LYS A 30 -12.46 -13.79 0.39
N THR A 31 -12.71 -12.49 0.54
CA THR A 31 -12.31 -11.50 -0.46
C THR A 31 -10.89 -11.07 -0.17
N SER A 32 -10.00 -11.20 -1.16
CA SER A 32 -8.65 -10.63 -1.16
C SER A 32 -8.50 -9.66 -2.33
N TYR A 33 -7.46 -8.83 -2.27
CA TYR A 33 -7.10 -7.92 -3.35
C TYR A 33 -5.60 -8.06 -3.62
N VAL A 34 -5.23 -8.10 -4.89
CA VAL A 34 -3.84 -8.15 -5.33
C VAL A 34 -3.49 -6.89 -6.12
N LEU A 35 -2.26 -6.42 -6.01
CA LEU A 35 -1.76 -5.29 -6.80
C LEU A 35 -1.52 -5.74 -8.24
N LEU A 36 -1.99 -4.91 -9.19
CA LEU A 36 -1.64 -5.03 -10.60
C LEU A 36 -0.33 -4.27 -10.88
N GLU A 37 0.25 -4.44 -12.06
CA GLU A 37 1.52 -3.78 -12.42
C GLU A 37 1.48 -2.26 -12.21
N LYS A 38 0.37 -1.61 -12.58
CA LYS A 38 0.16 -0.18 -12.37
C LYS A 38 0.07 0.16 -10.88
N GLY A 39 -0.58 -0.68 -10.08
CA GLY A 39 -0.62 -0.57 -8.62
C GLY A 39 0.76 -0.68 -8.00
N MET A 40 1.56 -1.66 -8.42
CA MET A 40 2.94 -1.84 -7.96
C MET A 40 3.82 -0.63 -8.27
N LYS A 41 3.77 -0.12 -9.51
CA LYS A 41 4.51 1.09 -9.91
C LYS A 41 4.08 2.31 -9.12
N THR A 42 2.78 2.47 -8.88
CA THR A 42 2.23 3.57 -8.07
C THR A 42 2.71 3.47 -6.63
N ASN A 43 2.68 2.26 -6.04
CA ASN A 43 3.13 2.03 -4.67
C ASN A 43 4.62 2.37 -4.51
N ARG A 44 5.45 2.04 -5.51
CA ARG A 44 6.87 2.42 -5.53
C ARG A 44 7.09 3.93 -5.56
N ILE A 45 6.33 4.68 -6.37
CA ILE A 45 6.44 6.14 -6.41
C ILE A 45 6.07 6.75 -5.05
N LEU A 46 4.99 6.26 -4.43
CA LEU A 46 4.59 6.71 -3.09
C LEU A 46 5.66 6.45 -2.04
N TYR A 47 6.34 5.30 -2.14
CA TYR A 47 7.48 4.99 -1.29
C TYR A 47 8.63 5.97 -1.48
N GLU A 48 9.09 6.18 -2.70
CA GLU A 48 10.20 7.09 -3.00
C GLU A 48 9.91 8.53 -2.51
N LEU A 49 8.66 8.99 -2.67
CA LEU A 49 8.21 10.28 -2.12
C LEU A 49 8.23 10.31 -0.58
N THR A 50 7.84 9.21 0.07
CA THR A 50 7.84 9.11 1.53
C THR A 50 9.27 9.14 2.07
N ILE A 51 10.18 8.38 1.45
CA ILE A 51 11.61 8.37 1.76
C ILE A 51 12.18 9.78 1.67
N TYR A 52 11.94 10.44 0.54
CA TYR A 52 12.44 11.79 0.29
C TYR A 52 11.89 12.80 1.31
N SER A 53 10.60 12.70 1.66
CA SER A 53 9.97 13.57 2.65
C SER A 53 10.56 13.40 4.06
N LEU A 54 10.84 12.16 4.46
CA LEU A 54 11.33 11.83 5.80
C LEU A 54 12.83 12.13 5.97
N ASN A 55 13.64 11.87 4.94
CA ASN A 55 15.10 11.91 5.04
C ASN A 55 15.68 13.22 4.51
N GLU A 56 15.20 13.73 3.38
CA GLU A 56 15.81 14.89 2.71
C GLU A 56 15.11 16.20 3.09
N LEU A 57 13.78 16.21 3.07
CA LEU A 57 13.03 17.44 3.33
C LEU A 57 12.86 17.74 4.82
N ASN A 58 13.15 16.78 5.71
CA ASN A 58 12.88 16.86 7.15
C ASN A 58 11.47 17.41 7.44
N CYS A 59 10.49 17.06 6.60
CA CYS A 59 9.11 17.54 6.74
C CYS A 59 8.46 17.04 8.03
N SER A 60 9.03 16.01 8.64
CA SER A 60 8.52 15.39 9.85
C SER A 60 9.38 15.78 11.05
N LYS A 61 8.72 16.20 12.15
CA LYS A 61 9.36 16.32 13.48
C LYS A 61 9.48 14.94 14.17
N LEU A 62 9.50 13.87 13.37
CA LEU A 62 9.57 12.50 13.88
C LEU A 62 10.98 12.23 14.36
N GLY A 63 11.10 11.52 15.49
CA GLY A 63 12.37 10.99 15.95
C GLY A 63 12.92 9.96 14.97
N ASP A 64 14.24 9.83 14.92
CA ASP A 64 14.93 8.96 13.95
C ASP A 64 14.48 7.50 14.06
N ASN A 65 14.21 7.02 15.28
CA ASN A 65 13.66 5.69 15.53
C ASN A 65 12.29 5.45 14.86
N VAL A 66 11.42 6.46 14.85
CA VAL A 66 10.10 6.35 14.20
C VAL A 66 10.24 6.41 12.68
N LYS A 67 11.22 7.19 12.18
CA LYS A 67 11.53 7.18 10.74
C LYS A 67 12.02 5.80 10.32
N GLU A 68 12.98 5.22 11.04
CA GLU A 68 13.51 3.87 10.77
C GLU A 68 12.40 2.81 10.77
N GLU A 69 11.49 2.83 11.75
CA GLU A 69 10.35 1.89 11.79
C GLU A 69 9.42 2.05 10.57
N ILE A 70 9.13 3.29 10.15
CA ILE A 70 8.34 3.54 8.94
C ILE A 70 9.08 2.97 7.72
N LEU A 71 10.37 3.27 7.59
CA LEU A 71 11.19 2.81 6.47
C LEU A 71 11.21 1.27 6.38
N GLU A 72 11.47 0.60 7.49
CA GLU A 72 11.52 -0.86 7.56
C GLU A 72 10.17 -1.49 7.20
N ASN A 73 9.06 -0.96 7.73
CA ASN A 73 7.72 -1.44 7.40
C ASN A 73 7.39 -1.29 5.91
N TYR A 74 7.83 -0.19 5.29
CA TYR A 74 7.58 0.05 3.87
C TYR A 74 8.46 -0.82 2.97
N THR A 75 9.74 -1.01 3.29
CA THR A 75 10.65 -1.93 2.60
C THR A 75 10.10 -3.35 2.59
N ASN A 76 9.65 -3.83 3.75
CA ASN A 76 9.03 -5.15 3.90
C ASN A 76 7.72 -5.27 3.11
N SER A 77 6.91 -4.21 3.07
CA SER A 77 5.61 -4.22 2.36
C SER A 77 5.74 -4.20 0.84
N LEU A 78 6.88 -3.72 0.32
CA LEU A 78 7.13 -3.61 -1.11
C LEU A 78 8.01 -4.74 -1.67
N ASN A 79 8.49 -5.67 -0.83
CA ASN A 79 9.51 -6.66 -1.19
C ASN A 79 10.71 -6.02 -1.91
N LEU A 80 11.17 -4.87 -1.39
CA LEU A 80 12.38 -4.23 -1.89
C LEU A 80 13.57 -4.88 -1.18
N ASP A 81 14.24 -5.83 -1.84
CA ASP A 81 15.56 -6.34 -1.44
C ASP A 81 16.66 -5.29 -1.68
#